data_AF-A0A1E7J5U6-F1
#
_entry.id   AF-A0A1E7J5U6-F1
#
_cell.length_a   1.000
_cell.length_b   1.000
_cell.length_c   1.000
_cell.angle_alpha   90.00
_cell.angle_beta   90.00
_cell.angle_gamma   90.00
#
_symmetry.space_group_name_H-M   'P 1'
#
loop_
_entity.id
_entity.type
_entity.pdbx_description
1 polymer ?
#
loop_
_entity_poly.entity_id
_entity_poly.type
_entity_poly.pdbx_seq_one_letter_code
_entity_poly.pdbx_strand_id
1 'polypeptide(L)'
;MKYLNLGCGSRFHQAWTNIDIVTSSLHVQAHDLSQGIPFQDETFDAVYHSHLLEHFPKNKALGFTQECYRVLKPGGIARVAVPDLERIARTYLQALEKALQGKDKWQHNYEWIMLELYDQAVRERPAGDMLEYLKQDPIPNKAFVYKRLGGEARHIVHGLRSRFTKEGNVPYMRRLGSRFRYFSYFVIERLISMLLTENDYRALQIGRFRMRGEVHHWMYDRYSLAQLLKQAGFHDPQSVGPTESQIEDWTDYHLDTEPDGTVYKPDSLYMEAFKP
;
A
#
# COMPACT_ATOMS: atom_id res chain seq x y z
N MET A 1 7.11 14.31 22.19
CA MET A 1 7.33 14.51 20.74
C MET A 1 5.98 14.48 20.02
N LYS A 2 5.89 15.03 18.81
CA LYS A 2 4.72 15.00 17.93
C LYS A 2 5.04 14.16 16.71
N TYR A 3 4.24 13.12 16.46
CA TYR A 3 4.46 12.21 15.34
C TYR A 3 3.28 12.23 14.36
N LEU A 4 3.58 12.06 13.07
CA LEU A 4 2.60 12.09 11.99
C LEU A 4 2.66 10.79 11.18
N ASN A 5 1.51 10.11 11.07
CA ASN A 5 1.35 8.90 10.28
C ASN A 5 0.42 9.20 9.09
N LEU A 6 0.93 9.06 7.87
CA LEU A 6 0.25 9.42 6.64
C LEU A 6 -0.19 8.15 5.89
N GLY A 7 -1.44 8.14 5.40
CA GLY A 7 -2.00 6.98 4.69
C GLY A 7 -2.17 5.76 5.59
N CYS A 8 -2.60 6.00 6.83
CA CYS A 8 -2.53 4.99 7.90
C CYS A 8 -3.50 3.81 7.72
N GLY A 9 -4.56 3.93 6.90
CA GLY A 9 -5.60 2.93 6.74
C GLY A 9 -6.17 2.47 8.08
N SER A 10 -6.00 1.18 8.40
CA SER A 10 -6.34 0.60 9.71
C SER A 10 -5.13 0.37 10.63
N ARG A 11 -3.92 0.78 10.21
CA ARG A 11 -2.66 0.58 10.93
C ARG A 11 -2.17 1.90 11.51
N PHE A 12 -2.56 2.17 12.75
CA PHE A 12 -2.21 3.41 13.44
C PHE A 12 -2.06 3.21 14.95
N HIS A 13 -1.36 4.15 15.59
CA HIS A 13 -1.22 4.23 17.03
C HIS A 13 -1.79 5.56 17.54
N GLN A 14 -2.42 5.55 18.73
CA GLN A 14 -3.11 6.74 19.27
C GLN A 14 -2.16 7.88 19.67
N ALA A 15 -0.88 7.58 19.92
CA ALA A 15 0.15 8.58 20.16
C ALA A 15 0.53 9.38 18.90
N TRP A 16 0.12 8.91 17.72
CA TRP A 16 0.41 9.55 16.44
C TRP A 16 -0.79 10.38 15.97
N THR A 17 -0.52 11.49 15.28
CA THR A 17 -1.52 12.15 14.44
C THR A 17 -1.67 11.33 13.18
N ASN A 18 -2.86 10.79 12.92
CA ASN A 18 -3.06 9.86 11.80
C ASN A 18 -3.94 10.48 10.72
N ILE A 19 -3.49 10.41 9.46
CA ILE A 19 -4.23 10.87 8.28
C ILE A 19 -4.51 9.69 7.35
N ASP A 20 -5.71 9.66 6.79
CA ASP A 20 -6.06 8.80 5.66
C ASP A 20 -7.14 9.47 4.79
N ILE A 21 -7.30 9.07 3.52
CA ILE A 21 -8.37 9.57 2.66
C ILE A 21 -9.76 9.13 3.14
N VAL A 22 -9.85 7.97 3.80
CA VAL A 22 -11.07 7.47 4.43
C VAL A 22 -10.86 7.32 5.93
N THR A 23 -11.71 7.98 6.73
CA THR A 23 -11.69 7.78 8.19
C THR A 23 -12.13 6.34 8.54
N SER A 24 -11.21 5.60 9.16
CA SER A 24 -11.44 4.25 9.70
C SER A 24 -11.80 4.28 11.19
N SER A 25 -11.52 5.40 11.88
CA SER A 25 -11.62 5.58 13.33
C SER A 25 -11.70 7.07 13.69
N LEU A 26 -12.20 7.39 14.90
CA LEU A 26 -12.16 8.73 15.48
C LEU A 26 -10.74 9.28 15.66
N HIS A 27 -9.74 8.40 15.65
CA HIS A 27 -8.31 8.75 15.75
C HIS A 27 -7.64 9.00 14.39
N VAL A 28 -8.41 9.00 13.29
CA VAL A 28 -7.91 9.20 11.92
C VAL A 28 -8.63 10.38 11.28
N GLN A 29 -7.85 11.40 10.92
CA GLN A 29 -8.32 12.58 10.19
C GLN A 29 -8.46 12.25 8.70
N ALA A 30 -9.66 12.47 8.16
CA ALA A 30 -9.93 12.29 6.74
C ALA A 30 -9.31 13.44 5.93
N HIS A 31 -8.31 13.15 5.08
CA HIS A 31 -7.69 14.13 4.20
C HIS A 31 -7.03 13.47 2.98
N ASP A 32 -7.18 14.08 1.81
CA ASP A 32 -6.53 13.63 0.57
C ASP A 32 -5.12 14.23 0.47
N LEU A 33 -4.11 13.39 0.68
CA LEU A 33 -2.70 13.77 0.65
C LEU A 33 -2.19 14.18 -0.74
N SER A 34 -2.96 13.96 -1.81
CA SER A 34 -2.67 14.54 -3.14
C SER A 34 -2.79 16.07 -3.14
N GLN A 35 -3.48 16.64 -2.14
CA GLN A 35 -3.68 18.08 -1.96
C GLN A 35 -2.64 18.70 -0.99
N GLY A 36 -1.61 17.94 -0.59
CA GLY A 36 -0.61 18.36 0.39
C GLY A 36 -0.95 17.94 1.83
N ILE A 37 -0.05 18.20 2.77
CA ILE A 37 -0.21 17.82 4.18
C ILE A 37 -0.82 19.00 4.95
N PRO A 38 -1.98 18.84 5.62
CA PRO A 38 -2.79 19.94 6.17
C PRO A 38 -2.27 20.44 7.53
N PHE A 39 -0.95 20.57 7.67
CA PHE A 39 -0.29 21.04 8.88
C PHE A 39 0.73 22.12 8.54
N GLN A 40 1.06 22.91 9.55
CA GLN A 40 2.08 23.95 9.45
C GLN A 40 3.47 23.34 9.28
N ASP A 41 4.38 24.17 8.77
CA ASP A 41 5.79 23.86 8.69
C ASP A 41 6.34 23.51 10.08
N GLU A 42 7.33 22.64 10.15
CA GLU A 42 8.12 22.41 11.38
C GLU A 42 7.28 22.05 12.62
N THR A 43 6.25 21.23 12.40
CA THR A 43 5.30 20.83 13.45
C THR A 43 5.69 19.51 14.11
N PHE A 44 6.20 18.55 13.34
CA PHE A 44 6.41 17.17 13.78
C PHE A 44 7.88 16.84 13.99
N ASP A 45 8.12 15.97 14.98
CA ASP A 45 9.44 15.40 15.27
C ASP A 45 9.69 14.15 14.41
N ALA A 46 8.63 13.44 14.00
CA ALA A 46 8.73 12.36 13.01
C ALA A 46 7.51 12.29 12.08
N VAL A 47 7.76 11.88 10.83
CA VAL A 47 6.76 11.56 9.82
C VAL A 47 6.99 10.12 9.38
N TYR A 48 5.92 9.33 9.38
CA TYR A 48 5.90 7.95 8.92
C TYR A 48 4.83 7.76 7.87
N HIS A 49 5.13 6.95 6.86
CA HIS A 49 4.12 6.36 6.00
C HIS A 49 4.55 4.99 5.51
N SER A 50 3.58 4.10 5.33
CA SER A 50 3.80 2.74 4.86
C SER A 50 2.82 2.40 3.76
N HIS A 51 3.37 1.93 2.64
CA HIS A 51 2.61 1.54 1.45
C HIS A 51 1.68 2.66 0.95
N LEU A 52 2.23 3.87 0.87
CA LEU A 52 1.54 5.09 0.42
C LEU A 52 2.22 5.71 -0.81
N LEU A 53 3.55 5.82 -0.80
CA LEU A 53 4.31 6.59 -1.79
C LEU A 53 4.17 6.01 -3.20
N GLU A 54 4.09 4.69 -3.32
CA GLU A 54 3.85 3.98 -4.58
C GLU A 54 2.56 4.38 -5.28
N HIS A 55 1.57 4.91 -4.55
CA HIS A 55 0.29 5.34 -5.09
C HIS A 55 0.35 6.76 -5.67
N PHE A 56 1.46 7.48 -5.48
CA PHE A 56 1.67 8.77 -6.14
C PHE A 56 2.26 8.55 -7.54
N PRO A 57 1.73 9.24 -8.57
CA PRO A 57 2.41 9.34 -9.85
C PRO A 57 3.87 9.79 -9.66
N LYS A 58 4.80 9.21 -10.42
CA LYS A 58 6.25 9.49 -10.27
C LYS A 58 6.58 10.99 -10.29
N ASN A 59 5.89 11.78 -11.11
CA ASN A 59 6.06 13.23 -11.22
C ASN A 59 5.47 14.03 -10.04
N LYS A 60 4.70 13.40 -9.15
CA LYS A 60 4.13 13.97 -7.92
C LYS A 60 4.85 13.51 -6.66
N ALA A 61 5.55 12.38 -6.71
CA ALA A 61 6.26 11.80 -5.56
C ALA A 61 7.25 12.78 -4.90
N LEU A 62 7.99 13.56 -5.70
CA LEU A 62 8.93 14.57 -5.15
C LEU A 62 8.19 15.65 -4.35
N GLY A 63 7.09 16.19 -4.89
CA GLY A 63 6.29 17.22 -4.19
C GLY A 63 5.69 16.69 -2.88
N PHE A 64 5.19 15.46 -2.87
CA PHE A 64 4.71 14.83 -1.64
C PHE A 64 5.84 14.62 -0.61
N THR A 65 7.02 14.20 -1.07
CA THR A 65 8.19 14.03 -0.19
C THR A 65 8.67 15.37 0.38
N GLN A 66 8.59 16.46 -0.40
CA GLN A 66 8.86 17.82 0.06
C GLN A 66 7.83 18.31 1.09
N GLU A 67 6.56 17.91 0.97
CA GLU A 67 5.56 18.18 2.02
C GLU A 67 5.92 17.47 3.33
N CYS A 68 6.40 16.22 3.26
CA CYS A 68 6.90 15.51 4.45
C CYS A 68 8.09 16.26 5.09
N TYR A 69 9.01 16.76 4.26
CA TYR A 69 10.13 17.60 4.71
C TYR A 69 9.64 18.90 5.37
N ARG A 70 8.67 19.59 4.75
CA ARG A 70 8.13 20.87 5.22
C ARG A 70 7.57 20.76 6.63
N VAL A 71 6.76 19.74 6.90
CA VAL A 71 6.08 19.58 8.20
C VAL A 71 6.98 19.05 9.31
N LEU A 72 8.16 18.52 8.99
CA LEU A 72 9.17 18.11 9.97
C LEU A 72 9.92 19.32 10.53
N LYS A 73 10.25 19.28 11.82
CA LYS A 73 11.21 20.20 12.45
C LYS A 73 12.64 19.91 11.98
N PRO A 74 13.57 20.87 12.11
CA PRO A 74 15.00 20.57 12.07
C PRO A 74 15.35 19.45 13.07
N GLY A 75 16.14 18.47 12.62
CA GLY A 75 16.44 17.23 13.34
C GLY A 75 15.33 16.17 13.27
N GLY A 76 14.20 16.44 12.61
CA GLY A 76 13.07 15.52 12.51
C GLY A 76 13.33 14.36 11.54
N ILE A 77 12.70 13.21 11.80
CA ILE A 77 12.93 11.95 11.08
C ILE A 77 11.77 11.65 10.12
N ALA A 78 12.08 11.34 8.87
CA ALA A 78 11.14 10.69 7.95
C ALA A 78 11.45 9.20 7.89
N ARG A 79 10.45 8.36 8.22
CA ARG A 79 10.50 6.90 8.02
C ARG A 79 9.52 6.49 6.92
N VAL A 80 10.05 5.83 5.90
CA VAL A 80 9.28 5.43 4.71
C VAL A 80 9.34 3.93 4.55
N ALA A 81 8.18 3.28 4.46
CA ALA A 81 8.05 1.89 4.05
C ALA A 81 7.32 1.78 2.71
N VAL A 82 7.90 1.05 1.77
CA VAL A 82 7.35 0.81 0.41
C VAL A 82 7.60 -0.63 -0.02
N PRO A 83 6.85 -1.19 -0.99
CA PRO A 83 7.19 -2.47 -1.60
C PRO A 83 8.64 -2.48 -2.13
N ASP A 84 9.42 -3.50 -1.77
CA ASP A 84 10.84 -3.60 -2.14
C ASP A 84 11.01 -4.12 -3.57
N LEU A 85 11.16 -3.20 -4.53
CA LEU A 85 11.40 -3.53 -5.93
C LEU A 85 12.63 -4.41 -6.12
N GLU A 86 13.72 -4.12 -5.40
CA GLU A 86 14.96 -4.85 -5.55
C GLU A 86 14.80 -6.30 -5.12
N ARG A 87 14.15 -6.53 -3.99
CA ARG A 87 13.87 -7.88 -3.51
C ARG A 87 12.89 -8.62 -4.40
N ILE A 88 11.86 -7.94 -4.93
CA ILE A 88 10.95 -8.53 -5.92
C ILE A 88 11.75 -8.97 -7.16
N ALA A 89 12.58 -8.09 -7.73
CA ALA A 89 13.38 -8.38 -8.92
C ALA A 89 14.39 -9.52 -8.70
N ARG A 90 15.09 -9.54 -7.56
CA ARG A 90 16.00 -10.64 -7.20
C ARG A 90 15.26 -11.97 -7.05
N THR A 91 14.07 -11.94 -6.46
CA THR A 91 13.23 -13.13 -6.30
C THR A 91 12.71 -13.62 -7.65
N TYR A 92 12.34 -12.70 -8.54
CA TYR A 92 11.97 -12.99 -9.93
C TYR A 92 13.10 -13.71 -10.66
N LEU A 93 14.33 -13.16 -10.65
CA LEU A 93 15.48 -13.80 -11.29
C LEU A 93 15.76 -15.18 -10.71
N GLN A 94 15.69 -15.34 -9.39
CA GLN A 94 15.87 -16.64 -8.74
C GLN A 94 14.78 -17.65 -9.17
N ALA A 95 13.52 -17.20 -9.25
CA ALA A 95 12.41 -18.06 -9.62
C ALA A 95 12.49 -18.48 -11.08
N LEU A 96 12.84 -17.56 -11.98
CA LEU A 96 13.08 -17.81 -13.40
C LEU A 96 14.16 -18.89 -13.59
N GLU A 97 15.35 -18.69 -13.01
CA GLU A 97 16.46 -19.63 -13.14
C GLU A 97 16.11 -21.04 -12.65
N LYS A 98 15.38 -21.13 -11.53
CA LYS A 98 14.99 -22.43 -10.99
C LYS A 98 13.86 -23.09 -11.78
N ALA A 99 12.93 -22.32 -12.34
CA ALA A 99 11.89 -22.84 -13.22
C ALA A 99 12.50 -23.39 -14.52
N LEU A 100 13.47 -22.70 -15.12
CA LEU A 100 14.19 -23.15 -16.32
C LEU A 100 14.97 -24.46 -16.09
N GLN A 101 15.40 -24.72 -14.86
CA GLN A 101 16.04 -25.99 -14.46
C GLN A 101 15.05 -27.16 -14.26
N GLY A 102 13.77 -27.00 -14.60
CA GLY A 102 12.75 -28.04 -14.45
C GLY A 102 12.35 -28.30 -13.00
N LYS A 103 12.54 -27.33 -12.10
CA LYS A 103 12.09 -27.47 -10.70
C LYS A 103 10.63 -27.01 -10.60
N ASP A 104 9.68 -27.90 -10.89
CA ASP A 104 8.24 -27.60 -11.01
C ASP A 104 7.66 -26.69 -9.91
N LYS A 105 8.09 -26.87 -8.64
CA LYS A 105 7.67 -26.02 -7.52
C LYS A 105 7.99 -24.53 -7.69
N TRP A 106 9.00 -24.20 -8.50
CA TRP A 106 9.42 -22.82 -8.77
C TRP A 106 8.64 -22.16 -9.89
N GLN A 107 7.90 -22.92 -10.72
CA GLN A 107 6.97 -22.33 -11.68
C GLN A 107 5.92 -21.48 -10.96
N HIS A 108 5.33 -21.99 -9.88
CA HIS A 108 4.36 -21.24 -9.09
C HIS A 108 4.96 -20.05 -8.34
N ASN A 109 6.22 -20.14 -7.91
CA ASN A 109 6.92 -18.98 -7.34
C ASN A 109 7.17 -17.89 -8.39
N TYR A 110 7.49 -18.30 -9.62
CA TYR A 110 7.63 -17.40 -10.76
C TYR A 110 6.29 -16.72 -11.10
N GLU A 111 5.21 -17.48 -11.18
CA GLU A 111 3.86 -16.93 -11.40
C GLU A 111 3.51 -15.89 -10.34
N TRP A 112 3.69 -16.23 -9.07
CA TRP A 112 3.38 -15.32 -7.97
C TRP A 112 4.23 -14.04 -7.98
N ILE A 113 5.55 -14.15 -8.17
CA ILE A 113 6.43 -12.97 -8.13
C ILE A 113 6.22 -12.06 -9.35
N MET A 114 5.77 -12.60 -10.48
CA MET A 114 5.32 -11.80 -11.62
C MET A 114 4.06 -10.98 -11.28
N LEU A 115 3.14 -11.54 -10.49
CA LEU A 115 1.99 -10.79 -10.01
C LEU A 115 2.41 -9.67 -9.05
N GLU A 116 3.29 -9.95 -8.10
CA GLU A 116 3.84 -8.90 -7.21
C GLU A 116 4.53 -7.78 -8.00
N LEU A 117 5.27 -8.13 -9.06
CA LEU A 117 6.01 -7.18 -9.88
C LEU A 117 5.10 -6.36 -10.83
N TYR A 118 4.11 -6.98 -11.46
CA TYR A 118 3.33 -6.36 -12.52
C TYR A 118 1.88 -6.07 -12.13
N ASP A 119 1.16 -7.02 -11.52
CA ASP A 119 -0.28 -6.89 -11.28
C ASP A 119 -0.60 -5.65 -10.44
N GLN A 120 0.24 -5.30 -9.46
CA GLN A 120 0.08 -4.07 -8.66
C GLN A 120 0.15 -2.77 -9.50
N ALA A 121 0.91 -2.77 -10.60
CA ALA A 121 1.11 -1.60 -11.45
C ALA A 121 0.19 -1.55 -12.69
N VAL A 122 -0.16 -2.72 -13.23
CA VAL A 122 -0.89 -2.83 -14.50
C VAL A 122 -2.36 -3.22 -14.35
N ARG A 123 -2.82 -3.63 -13.15
CA ARG A 123 -4.21 -4.07 -12.96
C ARG A 123 -5.24 -3.03 -13.39
N GLU A 124 -6.38 -3.55 -13.81
CA GLU A 124 -7.54 -2.79 -14.30
C GLU A 124 -8.80 -3.05 -13.45
N ARG A 125 -8.70 -3.91 -12.44
CA ARG A 125 -9.81 -4.32 -11.58
C ARG A 125 -9.38 -4.53 -10.13
N PRO A 126 -10.31 -4.40 -9.16
CA PRO A 126 -9.98 -4.56 -7.76
C PRO A 126 -9.35 -5.90 -7.42
N ALA A 127 -8.28 -5.87 -6.62
CA ALA A 127 -7.44 -6.96 -6.16
C ALA A 127 -6.70 -7.76 -7.27
N GLY A 128 -6.93 -7.43 -8.54
CA GLY A 128 -6.20 -7.95 -9.70
C GLY A 128 -6.16 -9.47 -9.83
N ASP A 129 -5.13 -9.95 -10.52
CA ASP A 129 -4.84 -11.37 -10.71
C ASP A 129 -4.26 -12.02 -9.43
N MET A 130 -3.70 -11.22 -8.50
CA MET A 130 -3.27 -11.73 -7.19
C MET A 130 -4.42 -12.38 -6.42
N LEU A 131 -5.61 -11.78 -6.41
CA LEU A 131 -6.76 -12.38 -5.74
C LEU A 131 -7.20 -13.68 -6.41
N GLU A 132 -7.21 -13.73 -7.74
CA GLU A 132 -7.53 -14.96 -8.49
C GLU A 132 -6.54 -16.07 -8.16
N TYR A 133 -5.25 -15.73 -8.04
CA TYR A 133 -4.24 -16.69 -7.62
C TYR A 133 -4.51 -17.24 -6.22
N LEU A 134 -4.86 -16.36 -5.26
CA LEU A 134 -5.17 -16.74 -3.87
C LEU A 134 -6.45 -17.55 -3.71
N LYS A 135 -7.38 -17.49 -4.68
CA LYS A 135 -8.61 -18.30 -4.66
C LYS A 135 -8.35 -19.79 -4.85
N GLN A 136 -7.30 -20.17 -5.59
CA GLN A 136 -6.94 -21.56 -5.86
C GLN A 136 -6.90 -22.39 -4.57
N ASP A 137 -7.43 -23.62 -4.61
CA ASP A 137 -7.46 -24.52 -3.47
C ASP A 137 -6.98 -25.94 -3.85
N PRO A 138 -5.80 -26.39 -3.37
CA PRO A 138 -4.86 -25.65 -2.54
C PRO A 138 -4.11 -24.55 -3.32
N ILE A 139 -3.63 -23.51 -2.62
CA ILE A 139 -2.69 -22.53 -3.22
C ILE A 139 -1.38 -23.26 -3.50
N PRO A 140 -0.90 -23.34 -4.76
CA PRO A 140 0.17 -24.26 -5.16
C PRO A 140 1.48 -24.06 -4.38
N ASN A 141 1.83 -22.81 -4.08
CA ASN A 141 3.04 -22.41 -3.36
C ASN A 141 2.72 -21.61 -2.07
N LYS A 142 1.66 -22.01 -1.34
CA LYS A 142 1.15 -21.33 -0.13
C LYS A 142 2.24 -20.81 0.83
N ALA A 143 3.25 -21.64 1.13
CA ALA A 143 4.33 -21.25 2.04
C ALA A 143 5.18 -20.07 1.51
N PHE A 144 5.43 -20.03 0.20
CA PHE A 144 6.13 -18.93 -0.45
C PHE A 144 5.29 -17.65 -0.43
N VAL A 145 4.02 -17.74 -0.81
CA VAL A 145 3.06 -16.62 -0.79
C VAL A 145 2.94 -16.01 0.62
N TYR A 146 2.80 -16.86 1.65
CA TYR A 146 2.67 -16.40 3.03
C TYR A 146 3.97 -15.79 3.56
N LYS A 147 5.12 -16.26 3.09
CA LYS A 147 6.41 -15.63 3.42
C LYS A 147 6.55 -14.24 2.78
N ARG A 148 5.96 -14.02 1.60
CA ARG A 148 6.00 -12.74 0.88
C ARG A 148 5.06 -11.71 1.51
N LEU A 149 3.78 -12.04 1.66
CA LEU A 149 2.75 -11.10 2.13
C LEU A 149 2.54 -11.08 3.66
N GLY A 150 3.16 -12.00 4.40
CA GLY A 150 2.99 -12.09 5.85
C GLY A 150 1.54 -12.37 6.29
N GLY A 151 1.09 -11.65 7.32
CA GLY A 151 -0.25 -11.82 7.89
C GLY A 151 -1.40 -11.51 6.92
N GLU A 152 -1.20 -10.59 5.98
CA GLU A 152 -2.26 -10.15 5.05
C GLU A 152 -2.76 -11.29 4.16
N ALA A 153 -1.85 -12.12 3.62
CA ALA A 153 -2.24 -13.30 2.87
C ALA A 153 -3.07 -14.29 3.70
N ARG A 154 -2.75 -14.45 4.99
CA ARG A 154 -3.51 -15.35 5.87
C ARG A 154 -4.93 -14.82 6.07
N HIS A 155 -5.09 -13.51 6.28
CA HIS A 155 -6.40 -12.89 6.43
C HIS A 155 -7.24 -12.97 5.15
N ILE A 156 -6.65 -12.68 3.99
CA ILE A 156 -7.34 -12.77 2.70
C ILE A 156 -7.79 -14.21 2.43
N VAL A 157 -6.88 -15.19 2.56
CA VAL A 157 -7.20 -16.60 2.32
C VAL A 157 -8.22 -17.12 3.32
N HIS A 158 -8.10 -16.77 4.60
CA HIS A 158 -9.10 -17.14 5.61
C HIS A 158 -10.48 -16.58 5.24
N GLY A 159 -10.57 -15.31 4.87
CA GLY A 159 -11.82 -14.67 4.44
C GLY A 159 -12.44 -15.29 3.20
N LEU A 160 -11.61 -15.69 2.22
CA LEU A 160 -12.05 -16.43 1.04
C LEU A 160 -12.64 -17.78 1.44
N ARG A 161 -11.94 -18.55 2.28
CA ARG A 161 -12.39 -19.88 2.71
C ARG A 161 -13.61 -19.84 3.63
N SER A 162 -13.71 -18.85 4.51
CA SER A 162 -14.87 -18.70 5.40
C SER A 162 -16.15 -18.32 4.66
N ARG A 163 -16.04 -17.53 3.58
CA ARG A 163 -17.20 -17.17 2.72
C ARG A 163 -17.79 -18.38 1.99
N PHE A 164 -17.00 -19.42 1.71
CA PHE A 164 -17.51 -20.69 1.16
C PHE A 164 -18.21 -21.58 2.21
N THR A 165 -18.11 -21.28 3.51
CA THR A 165 -18.78 -22.05 4.59
C THR A 165 -20.03 -21.38 5.15
N LYS A 166 -20.32 -20.13 4.76
CA LYS A 166 -21.54 -19.41 5.16
C LYS A 166 -22.20 -18.77 3.94
N GLU A 167 -23.19 -19.43 3.36
CA GLU A 167 -24.33 -18.70 2.81
C GLU A 167 -24.98 -17.93 3.97
N GLY A 168 -24.72 -16.62 4.08
CA GLY A 168 -25.27 -15.87 5.22
C GLY A 168 -24.80 -14.42 5.29
N ASN A 169 -25.66 -13.54 4.80
CA ASN A 169 -25.89 -12.16 5.23
C ASN A 169 -24.65 -11.30 5.57
N VAL A 170 -24.23 -10.49 4.60
CA VAL A 170 -23.43 -9.29 4.85
C VAL A 170 -24.24 -8.33 5.73
N PRO A 171 -23.73 -7.82 6.86
CA PRO A 171 -24.47 -6.90 7.71
C PRO A 171 -24.62 -5.55 6.99
N TYR A 172 -25.84 -5.26 6.55
CA TYR A 172 -26.24 -3.94 6.06
C TYR A 172 -26.50 -3.02 7.25
N MET A 173 -25.49 -2.28 7.70
CA MET A 173 -25.71 -1.13 8.59
C MET A 173 -25.69 0.19 7.79
N ARG A 174 -26.79 0.90 7.97
CA ARG A 174 -27.32 2.03 7.18
C ARG A 174 -26.49 3.30 7.31
N ARG A 175 -26.36 4.04 6.20
CA ARG A 175 -26.29 5.52 6.17
C ARG A 175 -27.47 6.04 5.36
N LEU A 176 -28.40 6.78 5.98
CA LEU A 176 -29.61 7.27 5.31
C LEU A 176 -29.34 8.32 4.21
N GLY A 177 -28.17 8.96 4.18
CA GLY A 177 -27.77 9.91 3.14
C GLY A 177 -27.20 9.30 1.85
N SER A 178 -26.94 7.99 1.81
CA SER A 178 -26.26 7.35 0.67
C SER A 178 -27.20 6.82 -0.41
N ARG A 179 -28.49 6.56 -0.11
CA ARG A 179 -29.39 5.89 -1.07
C ARG A 179 -29.65 6.71 -2.33
N PHE A 180 -29.82 8.03 -2.22
CA PHE A 180 -30.00 8.91 -3.37
C PHE A 180 -28.75 8.96 -4.26
N ARG A 181 -27.56 9.05 -3.67
CA ARG A 181 -26.30 9.13 -4.42
C ARG A 181 -25.94 7.81 -5.11
N TYR A 182 -26.26 6.68 -4.48
CA TYR A 182 -26.09 5.36 -5.09
C TYR A 182 -27.12 5.10 -6.19
N PHE A 183 -28.38 5.52 -5.98
CA PHE A 183 -29.42 5.43 -6.99
C PHE A 183 -29.09 6.30 -8.20
N SER A 184 -28.67 7.55 -7.99
CA SER A 184 -28.24 8.43 -9.06
C SER A 184 -27.01 7.89 -9.77
N TYR A 185 -26.04 7.32 -9.06
CA TYR A 185 -24.89 6.65 -9.69
C TYR A 185 -25.35 5.50 -10.59
N PHE A 186 -26.25 4.63 -10.13
CA PHE A 186 -26.74 3.51 -10.94
C PHE A 186 -27.49 3.97 -12.20
N VAL A 187 -28.34 5.00 -12.08
CA VAL A 187 -29.05 5.59 -13.22
C VAL A 187 -28.06 6.22 -14.20
N ILE A 188 -27.08 7.00 -13.71
CA ILE A 188 -26.05 7.63 -14.52
C ILE A 188 -25.20 6.58 -15.24
N GLU A 189 -24.76 5.53 -14.54
CA GLU A 189 -23.98 4.44 -15.16
C GLU A 189 -24.74 3.76 -16.28
N ARG A 190 -26.03 3.50 -16.09
CA ARG A 190 -26.86 2.87 -17.13
C ARG A 190 -27.03 3.76 -18.36
N LEU A 191 -27.15 5.08 -18.17
CA LEU A 191 -27.19 6.03 -19.27
C LEU A 191 -25.85 6.10 -20.00
N ILE A 192 -24.73 6.17 -19.26
CA ILE A 192 -23.38 6.17 -19.83
C ILE A 192 -23.14 4.89 -20.65
N SER A 193 -23.51 3.72 -20.13
CA SER A 193 -23.33 2.44 -20.84
C SER A 193 -24.21 2.31 -22.09
N MET A 194 -25.31 3.07 -22.19
CA MET A 194 -26.15 3.13 -23.40
C MET A 194 -25.62 4.11 -24.44
N LEU A 195 -24.89 5.15 -24.02
CA LEU A 195 -24.37 6.21 -24.90
C LEU A 195 -22.99 5.89 -25.48
N LEU A 196 -22.16 5.18 -24.72
CA LEU A 196 -20.80 4.83 -25.12
C LEU A 196 -20.77 3.50 -25.89
N THR A 197 -19.79 3.35 -26.78
CA THR A 197 -19.45 2.04 -27.31
C THR A 197 -18.95 1.12 -26.19
N GLU A 198 -18.98 -0.19 -26.39
CA GLU A 198 -18.44 -1.15 -25.42
C GLU A 198 -16.97 -0.85 -25.08
N ASN A 199 -16.17 -0.48 -26.08
CA ASN A 199 -14.77 -0.12 -25.91
C ASN A 199 -14.58 1.17 -25.10
N ASP A 200 -15.39 2.21 -25.38
CA ASP A 200 -15.30 3.48 -24.65
C ASP A 200 -15.79 3.33 -23.20
N TYR A 201 -16.84 2.54 -22.97
CA TYR A 201 -17.32 2.24 -21.63
C TYR A 201 -16.26 1.47 -20.83
N ARG A 202 -15.61 0.47 -21.44
CA ARG A 202 -14.49 -0.24 -20.84
C ARG A 202 -13.33 0.70 -20.52
N ALA A 203 -12.94 1.58 -21.44
CA ALA A 203 -11.89 2.57 -21.21
C ALA A 203 -12.21 3.50 -20.03
N LEU A 204 -13.48 3.94 -19.91
CA LEU A 204 -13.94 4.74 -18.77
C LEU A 204 -13.86 3.96 -17.45
N GLN A 205 -14.26 2.69 -17.44
CA GLN A 205 -14.16 1.84 -16.24
C GLN A 205 -12.71 1.66 -15.80
N ILE A 206 -11.82 1.36 -16.74
CA ILE A 206 -10.37 1.24 -16.49
C ILE A 206 -9.82 2.56 -15.97
N GLY A 207 -10.13 3.68 -16.62
CA GLY A 207 -9.68 5.01 -16.21
C GLY A 207 -10.13 5.34 -14.78
N ARG A 208 -11.41 5.11 -14.46
CA ARG A 208 -11.95 5.31 -13.11
C ARG A 208 -11.32 4.40 -12.07
N PHE A 209 -10.95 3.17 -12.43
CA PHE A 209 -10.24 2.27 -11.53
C PHE A 209 -8.80 2.74 -11.30
N ARG A 210 -8.08 3.11 -12.36
CA ARG A 210 -6.68 3.57 -12.29
C ARG A 210 -6.50 4.93 -11.60
N MET A 211 -7.58 5.69 -11.40
CA MET A 211 -7.60 6.90 -10.57
C MET A 211 -7.87 6.63 -9.08
N ARG A 212 -8.03 5.36 -8.66
CA ARG A 212 -8.23 4.99 -7.24
C ARG A 212 -6.88 4.63 -6.60
N GLY A 213 -6.82 4.72 -5.28
CA GLY A 213 -5.63 4.42 -4.48
C GLY A 213 -5.23 2.95 -4.38
N GLU A 214 -5.68 2.07 -5.29
CA GLU A 214 -5.20 0.68 -5.32
C GLU A 214 -4.00 0.50 -6.25
N VAL A 215 -3.88 1.32 -7.30
CA VAL A 215 -2.84 1.15 -8.30
C VAL A 215 -1.50 1.69 -7.79
N HIS A 216 -0.44 0.91 -7.97
CA HIS A 216 0.93 1.35 -7.75
C HIS A 216 1.39 2.07 -9.02
N HIS A 217 1.59 3.37 -8.93
CA HIS A 217 2.10 4.19 -10.02
C HIS A 217 3.63 4.08 -10.17
N TRP A 218 4.33 3.72 -9.10
CA TRP A 218 5.78 3.54 -9.10
C TRP A 218 6.22 2.56 -8.01
N MET A 219 7.40 1.96 -8.18
CA MET A 219 8.04 1.13 -7.16
C MET A 219 9.47 1.62 -6.94
N TYR A 220 9.98 1.39 -5.74
CA TYR A 220 11.27 1.92 -5.31
C TYR A 220 12.20 0.80 -4.86
N ASP A 221 13.47 0.98 -5.18
CA ASP A 221 14.59 0.25 -4.57
C ASP A 221 15.36 1.18 -3.62
N ARG A 222 16.38 0.65 -2.95
CA ARG A 222 17.21 1.44 -2.02
C ARG A 222 17.87 2.66 -2.66
N TYR A 223 18.14 2.63 -3.97
CA TYR A 223 18.82 3.74 -4.64
C TYR A 223 17.83 4.86 -4.98
N SER A 224 16.76 4.51 -5.68
CA SER A 224 15.73 5.44 -6.15
C SER A 224 14.97 6.10 -4.99
N LEU A 225 14.69 5.37 -3.90
CA LEU A 225 14.09 5.96 -2.70
C LEU A 225 15.04 6.96 -2.02
N ALA A 226 16.31 6.59 -1.85
CA ALA A 226 17.32 7.47 -1.26
C ALA A 226 17.53 8.75 -2.10
N GLN A 227 17.52 8.62 -3.43
CA GLN A 227 17.61 9.78 -4.33
C GLN A 227 16.39 10.70 -4.20
N LEU A 228 15.17 10.13 -4.11
CA LEU A 228 13.96 10.93 -3.93
C LEU A 228 14.01 11.72 -2.62
N LEU A 229 14.41 11.08 -1.51
CA LEU A 229 14.56 11.74 -0.21
C LEU A 229 15.60 12.87 -0.27
N LYS A 230 16.77 12.63 -0.87
CA LYS A 230 17.81 13.66 -1.06
C LYS A 230 17.32 14.84 -1.89
N GLN A 231 16.60 14.58 -2.97
CA GLN A 231 16.04 15.63 -3.83
C GLN A 231 14.98 16.48 -3.09
N ALA A 232 14.27 15.88 -2.12
CA ALA A 232 13.33 16.60 -1.28
C ALA A 232 14.00 17.43 -0.16
N GLY A 233 15.32 17.30 0.03
CA GLY A 233 16.09 18.04 1.03
C GLY A 233 16.51 17.21 2.25
N PHE A 234 16.11 15.94 2.33
CA PHE A 234 16.53 15.07 3.43
C PHE A 234 18.01 14.67 3.34
N HIS A 235 18.62 14.49 4.50
CA HIS A 235 20.00 14.10 4.65
C HIS A 235 20.10 12.64 5.16
N ASP A 236 21.22 12.01 4.78
CA ASP A 236 21.61 10.65 5.20
C ASP A 236 20.50 9.58 5.12
N PRO A 237 19.90 9.34 3.93
CA PRO A 237 18.94 8.25 3.79
C PRO A 237 19.63 6.90 4.00
N GLN A 238 19.13 6.14 4.97
CA GLN A 238 19.65 4.82 5.34
C GLN A 238 18.54 3.78 5.26
N SER A 239 18.85 2.63 4.66
CA SER A 239 17.96 1.48 4.74
C SER A 239 18.07 0.88 6.13
N VAL A 240 16.93 0.64 6.76
CA VAL A 240 16.82 0.13 8.13
C VAL A 240 15.90 -1.09 8.18
N GLY A 241 15.96 -1.87 9.25
CA GLY A 241 15.02 -2.95 9.51
C GLY A 241 13.64 -2.47 10.02
N PRO A 242 12.64 -3.36 10.10
CA PRO A 242 11.31 -3.05 10.62
C PRO A 242 11.30 -2.71 12.13
N THR A 243 12.33 -3.15 12.87
CA THR A 243 12.52 -2.91 14.31
C THR A 243 13.59 -1.86 14.60
N GLU A 244 14.32 -1.41 13.59
CA GLU A 244 15.43 -0.47 13.73
C GLU A 244 14.94 0.92 13.35
N SER A 245 15.01 1.86 14.28
CA SER A 245 14.58 3.24 14.06
C SER A 245 15.27 4.20 15.00
N GLN A 246 15.49 5.43 14.53
CA GLN A 246 15.89 6.55 15.38
C GLN A 246 14.69 7.20 16.10
N ILE A 247 13.47 6.79 15.77
CA ILE A 247 12.25 7.23 16.45
C ILE A 247 12.13 6.43 17.76
N GLU A 248 12.01 7.14 18.88
CA GLU A 248 11.90 6.52 20.21
C GLU A 248 10.67 5.61 20.31
N ASP A 249 10.85 4.46 20.96
CA ASP A 249 9.82 3.43 21.20
C ASP A 249 9.17 2.87 19.92
N TRP A 250 9.91 2.86 18.80
CA TRP A 250 9.38 2.48 17.48
C TRP A 250 8.57 1.17 17.46
N THR A 251 9.10 0.12 18.09
CA THR A 251 8.44 -1.20 18.09
C THR A 251 7.15 -1.22 18.90
N ASP A 252 6.99 -0.33 19.88
CA ASP A 252 5.83 -0.28 20.77
C ASP A 252 4.61 0.31 20.06
N TYR A 253 4.81 1.04 18.96
CA TYR A 253 3.71 1.54 18.14
C TYR A 253 3.09 0.47 17.22
N HIS A 254 3.75 -0.68 17.02
CA HIS A 254 3.29 -1.79 16.19
C HIS A 254 2.88 -1.37 14.74
N LEU A 255 3.64 -0.44 14.17
CA LEU A 255 3.40 0.09 12.82
C LEU A 255 4.04 -0.80 11.74
N ASP A 256 5.34 -1.11 11.87
CA ASP A 256 6.06 -2.05 10.97
C ASP A 256 6.17 -3.47 11.55
N THR A 257 5.64 -3.69 12.75
CA THR A 257 5.62 -5.00 13.43
C THR A 257 4.26 -5.29 14.03
N GLU A 258 3.97 -6.57 14.20
CA GLU A 258 2.83 -7.07 14.95
C GLU A 258 3.16 -7.10 16.46
N PRO A 259 2.14 -7.14 17.35
CA PRO A 259 2.37 -7.23 18.80
C PRO A 259 3.18 -8.46 19.25
N ASP A 260 3.22 -9.51 18.43
CA ASP A 260 4.03 -10.71 18.68
C ASP A 260 5.48 -10.59 18.16
N GLY A 261 5.86 -9.42 17.65
CA GLY A 261 7.17 -9.12 17.08
C GLY A 261 7.36 -9.59 15.63
N THR A 262 6.37 -10.21 15.00
CA THR A 262 6.46 -10.55 13.58
C THR A 262 6.38 -9.30 12.70
N VAL A 263 7.00 -9.33 11.52
CA VAL A 263 7.08 -8.16 10.63
C VAL A 263 5.75 -7.94 9.90
N TYR A 264 5.24 -6.71 9.95
CA TYR A 264 4.12 -6.28 9.11
C TYR A 264 4.65 -5.99 7.69
N LYS A 265 4.01 -6.61 6.68
CA LYS A 265 4.42 -6.54 5.26
C LYS A 265 5.92 -6.85 5.06
N PRO A 266 6.33 -8.13 5.24
CA PRO A 266 7.73 -8.53 5.29
C PRO A 266 8.48 -8.40 3.96
N ASP A 267 7.80 -7.99 2.89
CA ASP A 267 8.31 -7.64 1.57
C ASP A 267 8.64 -6.14 1.39
N SER A 268 8.55 -5.35 2.46
CA SER A 268 8.82 -3.92 2.40
C SER A 268 10.32 -3.58 2.46
N LEU A 269 10.67 -2.48 1.81
CA LEU A 269 11.89 -1.71 2.00
C LEU A 269 11.57 -0.59 3.00
N TYR A 270 12.35 -0.50 4.07
CA TYR A 270 12.26 0.59 5.04
C TYR A 270 13.48 1.50 4.91
N MET A 271 13.24 2.80 4.98
CA MET A 271 14.27 3.83 4.90
C MET A 271 13.98 4.97 5.85
N GLU A 272 15.02 5.43 6.55
CA GLU A 272 14.98 6.63 7.37
C GLU A 272 15.91 7.71 6.79
N ALA A 273 15.51 8.97 6.90
CA ALA A 273 16.33 10.13 6.59
C ALA A 273 15.92 11.29 7.51
N PHE A 274 16.80 12.26 7.72
CA PHE A 274 16.51 13.38 8.63
C PHE A 274 16.44 14.72 7.90
N LYS A 275 15.65 15.65 8.45
CA LYS A 275 15.68 17.06 8.08
C LYS A 275 16.82 17.75 8.86
N PRO A 276 17.82 18.35 8.19
CA PRO A 276 18.93 19.02 8.87
C PRO A 276 18.48 20.26 9.65
#